data_AF-A0A2S5REA4-F1
#
_entry.id   AF-A0A2S5REA4-F1
#
_cell.length_a   1.000
_cell.length_b   1.000
_cell.length_c   1.000
_cell.angle_alpha   90.00
_cell.angle_beta   90.00
_cell.angle_gamma   90.00
#
_symmetry.space_group_name_H-M   'P 1'
#
loop_
_entity.id
_entity.type
_entity.pdbx_description
1 polymer ?
#
loop_
_entity_poly.entity_id
_entity_poly.type
_entity_poly.pdbx_seq_one_letter_code
_entity_poly.pdbx_strand_id
1 'polypeptide(L)'
;MAIRYLKVEFGSKKYLKLGSKSNKYSFSGTIFYVFNENGFITQTFTQINEGCEYRTNDAQMQKTEYWRNQKFIELRKEIFPFTDKPEIKTLTKEEVKIINSKMQNNSIFTTHLKTNEFLTGSNTSGSETKLNNSPILIDGIKNNTTKYKFYRFINFFKKITLSKEGRTKFEYTDLKEINMINIDDFFEEFDIHKKTFLEYNFDISIDNYEEYENQKYAKLEDNVLADTLILIKQKKVCDSYYKEGLEILKKTYEMNEMTVETFKRRLRTIFSFRVEALSKKLLIKNYIKNSNFPIVEKAHIVQFSYLVEILKDYESAIDPYNCLLLEPNLHKAFDSNEIYFSSTGKIIYNNTPRGELIQKEYNQIELKEEIVKNDKFLKYIEWDISLNNRKIFNF
;
A
#
# COMPACT_ATOMS: atom_id res chain seq x y z
N MET A 1 28.00 5.89 26.45
CA MET A 1 27.34 5.01 25.47
C MET A 1 27.01 5.84 24.24
N ALA A 2 27.33 5.39 23.03
CA ALA A 2 27.01 6.15 21.82
C ALA A 2 25.49 6.07 21.56
N ILE A 3 24.84 7.22 21.33
CA ILE A 3 23.40 7.30 21.09
C ILE A 3 23.14 6.88 19.65
N ARG A 4 22.58 5.68 19.47
CA ARG A 4 22.19 5.16 18.16
C ARG A 4 20.76 5.60 17.84
N TYR A 5 20.54 5.95 16.57
CA TYR A 5 19.23 6.42 16.14
C TYR A 5 18.95 6.11 14.67
N LEU A 6 17.67 5.99 14.37
CA LEU A 6 17.13 5.91 13.01
C LEU A 6 16.77 7.31 12.52
N LYS A 7 17.14 7.64 11.29
CA LYS A 7 16.64 8.82 10.58
C LYS A 7 15.67 8.37 9.50
N VAL A 8 14.46 8.90 9.51
CA VAL A 8 13.43 8.53 8.54
C VAL A 8 12.79 9.79 7.95
N GLU A 9 12.76 9.88 6.62
CA GLU A 9 12.08 10.98 5.94
C GLU A 9 10.57 10.68 5.78
N PHE A 10 9.74 11.71 5.81
CA PHE A 10 8.30 11.58 5.63
C PHE A 10 7.73 12.66 4.71
N GLY A 11 6.63 12.32 4.04
CA GLY A 11 5.90 13.25 3.18
C GLY A 11 4.39 12.98 3.16
N SER A 12 3.61 14.05 2.98
CA SER A 12 2.19 13.93 2.67
C SER A 12 2.02 13.43 1.24
N LYS A 13 0.89 12.77 0.96
CA LYS A 13 0.58 12.30 -0.41
C LYS A 13 0.53 13.43 -1.44
N LYS A 14 0.13 14.64 -1.03
CA LYS A 14 0.17 15.84 -1.90
C LYS A 14 1.61 16.24 -2.23
N TYR A 15 2.50 16.26 -1.23
CA TYR A 15 3.93 16.51 -1.44
C TYR A 15 4.55 15.49 -2.41
N LEU A 16 4.17 14.23 -2.27
CA LEU A 16 4.64 13.13 -3.11
C LEU A 16 3.94 13.05 -4.48
N LYS A 17 2.99 13.94 -4.77
CA LYS A 17 2.15 13.91 -5.99
C LYS A 17 1.42 12.57 -6.21
N LEU A 18 1.15 11.83 -5.13
CA LEU A 18 0.49 10.53 -5.16
C LEU A 18 -1.03 10.68 -5.19
N GLY A 19 -1.57 10.77 -6.41
CA GLY A 19 -2.87 10.20 -6.81
C GLY A 19 -4.14 10.48 -5.98
N SER A 20 -4.22 11.52 -5.15
CA SER A 20 -5.46 11.83 -4.42
C SER A 20 -5.95 13.26 -4.68
N LYS A 21 -7.21 13.36 -5.11
CA LYS A 21 -7.99 14.62 -5.19
C LYS A 21 -8.38 15.15 -3.80
N SER A 22 -8.08 14.43 -2.72
CA SER A 22 -8.59 14.69 -1.37
C SER A 22 -7.58 15.31 -0.39
N ASN A 23 -6.28 15.28 -0.69
CA ASN A 23 -5.27 15.78 0.24
C ASN A 23 -5.13 17.30 0.16
N LYS A 24 -5.55 17.97 1.23
CA LYS A 24 -5.55 19.44 1.32
C LYS A 24 -4.15 20.03 1.54
N TYR A 25 -3.26 19.31 2.20
CA TYR A 25 -1.97 19.84 2.71
C TYR A 25 -0.75 19.12 2.13
N SER A 26 0.26 19.89 1.72
CA SER A 26 1.58 19.47 1.28
C SER A 26 2.57 19.67 2.42
N PHE A 27 3.13 18.61 2.99
CA PHE A 27 4.15 18.73 4.03
C PHE A 27 5.16 17.59 3.92
N SER A 28 6.38 17.83 4.39
CA SER A 28 7.45 16.84 4.46
C SER A 28 8.42 17.16 5.60
N GLY A 29 9.24 16.19 5.96
CA GLY A 29 10.19 16.37 7.06
C GLY A 29 11.00 15.14 7.35
N THR A 30 11.68 15.18 8.49
CA THR A 30 12.49 14.08 9.02
C THR A 30 12.09 13.78 10.45
N ILE A 31 12.03 12.50 10.80
CA ILE A 31 11.87 12.03 12.16
C ILE A 31 13.08 11.19 12.56
N PHE A 32 13.54 11.39 13.79
CA PHE A 32 14.67 10.70 14.38
C PHE A 32 14.15 9.83 15.53
N TYR A 33 14.44 8.53 15.52
CA TYR A 33 14.07 7.60 16.58
C TYR A 33 15.31 7.14 17.33
N VAL A 34 15.45 7.55 18.58
CA VAL A 34 16.46 6.99 19.48
C VAL A 34 15.92 5.69 20.05
N PHE A 35 16.73 4.64 20.00
CA PHE A 35 16.36 3.31 20.49
C PHE A 35 17.37 2.78 21.51
N ASN A 36 16.90 1.90 22.39
CA ASN A 36 17.74 1.19 23.35
C ASN A 36 18.43 -0.03 22.71
N GLU A 37 19.24 -0.75 23.49
CA GLU A 37 19.95 -1.96 23.05
C GLU A 37 19.05 -3.10 22.58
N ASN A 38 17.74 -3.02 22.84
CA ASN A 38 16.73 -3.99 22.40
C ASN A 38 15.88 -3.46 21.24
N GLY A 39 16.26 -2.34 20.62
CA GLY A 39 15.56 -1.72 19.50
C GLY A 39 14.26 -1.00 19.87
N PHE A 40 13.91 -0.87 21.15
CA PHE A 40 12.72 -0.11 21.56
C PHE A 40 13.01 1.39 21.54
N ILE A 41 12.07 2.17 21.01
CA ILE A 41 12.18 3.62 20.92
C ILE A 41 12.06 4.23 22.32
N THR A 42 13.10 4.92 22.74
CA THR A 42 13.14 5.67 23.99
C THR A 42 12.78 7.14 23.78
N GLN A 43 13.06 7.70 22.60
CA GLN A 43 12.84 9.11 22.30
C GLN A 43 12.68 9.37 20.80
N THR A 44 11.95 10.44 20.47
CA THR A 44 11.71 10.86 19.08
C THR A 44 11.96 12.36 18.91
N PHE A 45 12.55 12.74 17.79
CA PHE A 45 12.70 14.13 17.38
C PHE A 45 12.11 14.33 15.99
N THR A 46 11.42 15.42 15.74
CA THR A 46 10.83 15.68 14.41
C THR A 46 11.26 17.05 13.89
N GLN A 47 11.56 17.12 12.60
CA GLN A 47 11.81 18.34 11.85
C GLN A 47 10.92 18.38 10.62
N ILE A 48 10.53 19.58 10.20
CA ILE A 48 9.80 19.83 8.96
C ILE A 48 10.72 20.52 7.95
N ASN A 49 10.47 20.26 6.66
CA ASN A 49 11.21 20.85 5.56
C ASN A 49 10.61 22.19 5.11
N GLU A 50 11.40 22.96 4.36
CA GLU A 50 10.92 24.15 3.65
C GLU A 50 9.74 23.81 2.72
N GLY A 51 8.79 24.74 2.58
CA GLY A 51 7.64 24.55 1.69
C GLY A 51 6.48 23.73 2.27
N CYS A 52 6.51 23.41 3.57
CA CYS A 52 5.37 22.80 4.25
C CYS A 52 4.17 23.75 4.31
N GLU A 53 2.99 23.23 4.04
CA GLU A 53 1.71 23.92 4.17
C GLU A 53 1.11 23.69 5.56
N TYR A 54 0.53 24.74 6.11
CA TYR A 54 -0.21 24.72 7.37
C TYR A 54 -1.57 25.38 7.20
N ARG A 55 -2.53 25.01 8.05
CA ARG A 55 -3.80 25.72 8.20
C ARG A 55 -3.62 26.87 9.18
N THR A 56 -4.09 28.09 8.92
CA THR A 56 -4.05 29.22 9.88
C THR A 56 -4.90 28.96 11.13
N ASN A 57 -4.70 29.75 12.19
CA ASN A 57 -5.58 29.68 13.36
C ASN A 57 -6.90 30.38 13.02
N ASP A 58 -8.04 29.73 13.26
CA ASP A 58 -9.35 30.30 12.95
C ASP A 58 -10.41 29.84 13.97
N ALA A 59 -11.57 30.51 14.00
CA ALA A 59 -12.64 30.20 14.94
C ALA A 59 -13.21 28.76 14.82
N GLN A 60 -13.10 28.12 13.65
CA GLN A 60 -13.48 26.71 13.49
C GLN A 60 -12.40 25.78 14.04
N MET A 61 -11.11 26.09 13.87
CA MET A 61 -10.02 25.31 14.46
C MET A 61 -10.15 25.25 15.99
N GLN A 62 -10.54 26.36 16.62
CA GLN A 62 -10.76 26.41 18.07
C GLN A 62 -11.85 25.45 18.58
N LYS A 63 -12.74 24.99 17.70
CA LYS A 63 -13.81 24.04 18.02
C LYS A 63 -13.39 22.57 17.86
N THR A 64 -12.21 22.31 17.29
CA THR A 64 -11.72 20.95 17.05
C THR A 64 -11.19 20.32 18.35
N GLU A 65 -11.21 18.99 18.43
CA GLU A 65 -10.62 18.27 19.57
C GLU A 65 -9.12 18.53 19.76
N TYR A 66 -8.44 18.91 18.68
CA TYR A 66 -7.05 19.36 18.69
C TYR A 66 -6.84 20.56 19.63
N TRP A 67 -7.79 21.50 19.65
CA TRP A 67 -7.73 22.73 20.43
C TRP A 67 -8.10 22.53 21.91
N ARG A 68 -7.78 21.35 22.46
CA ARG A 68 -7.88 21.03 23.89
C ARG A 68 -6.51 21.01 24.59
N ASN A 69 -5.41 20.95 23.84
CA ASN A 69 -4.06 20.92 24.41
C ASN A 69 -3.46 22.33 24.49
N GLN A 70 -3.43 22.88 25.71
CA GLN A 70 -3.00 24.24 25.99
C GLN A 70 -1.58 24.56 25.47
N LYS A 71 -0.64 23.61 25.61
CA LYS A 71 0.73 23.81 25.14
C LYS A 71 0.83 23.87 23.61
N PHE A 72 -0.03 23.13 22.89
CA PHE A 72 -0.11 23.22 21.44
C PHE A 72 -0.71 24.55 20.98
N ILE A 73 -1.73 25.03 21.68
CA ILE A 73 -2.39 26.30 21.40
C ILE A 73 -1.39 27.46 21.55
N GLU A 74 -0.64 27.48 22.64
CA GLU A 74 0.39 28.50 22.90
C GLU A 74 1.44 28.50 21.80
N LEU A 75 1.97 27.33 21.46
CA LEU A 75 2.96 27.19 20.39
C LEU A 75 2.42 27.66 19.02
N ARG A 76 1.18 27.30 18.67
CA ARG A 76 0.55 27.74 17.42
C ARG A 76 0.26 29.23 17.39
N LYS A 77 -0.12 29.84 18.52
CA LYS A 77 -0.35 31.29 18.58
C LYS A 77 0.92 32.09 18.37
N GLU A 78 2.06 31.55 18.79
CA GLU A 78 3.35 32.20 18.64
C GLU A 78 3.89 32.16 17.21
N ILE A 79 3.49 31.15 16.43
CA ILE A 79 4.09 30.87 15.11
C ILE A 79 3.10 31.15 13.98
N PHE A 80 1.82 30.86 14.16
CA PHE A 80 0.82 30.91 13.10
C PHE A 80 -0.17 32.05 13.33
N PRO A 81 -0.47 32.84 12.30
CA PRO A 81 -1.40 33.95 12.40
C PRO A 81 -2.83 33.45 12.63
N PHE A 82 -3.63 34.29 13.31
CA PHE A 82 -5.07 34.13 13.40
C PHE A 82 -5.76 34.80 12.20
N THR A 83 -6.73 34.12 11.59
CA THR A 83 -7.50 34.60 10.44
C THR A 83 -9.00 34.36 10.66
N ASP A 84 -9.83 35.20 10.04
CA ASP A 84 -11.29 35.10 10.19
C ASP A 84 -11.86 33.80 9.58
N LYS A 85 -11.24 33.32 8.49
CA LYS A 85 -11.60 32.10 7.79
C LYS A 85 -10.40 31.15 7.71
N PRO A 86 -10.63 29.82 7.57
CA PRO A 86 -9.56 28.86 7.40
C PRO A 86 -8.78 29.11 6.11
N GLU A 87 -7.48 29.35 6.22
CA GLU A 87 -6.57 29.51 5.09
C GLU A 87 -5.47 28.46 5.13
N ILE A 88 -5.02 28.00 3.96
CA ILE A 88 -3.84 27.14 3.83
C ILE A 88 -2.70 28.02 3.34
N LYS A 89 -1.61 28.09 4.11
CA LYS A 89 -0.43 28.89 3.80
C LYS A 89 0.81 28.02 3.74
N THR A 90 1.78 28.43 2.93
CA THR A 90 3.10 27.79 2.86
C THR A 90 4.03 28.49 3.84
N LEU A 91 4.76 27.71 4.63
CA LEU A 91 5.73 28.22 5.59
C LEU A 91 6.94 28.82 4.87
N THR A 92 7.32 30.00 5.34
CA THR A 92 8.59 30.64 5.01
C THR A 92 9.76 29.92 5.66
N LYS A 93 10.97 30.16 5.17
CA LYS A 93 12.20 29.59 5.74
C LYS A 93 12.39 29.95 7.21
N GLU A 94 12.03 31.16 7.60
CA GLU A 94 12.19 31.63 8.98
C GLU A 94 11.17 30.98 9.92
N GLU A 95 9.91 30.85 9.50
CA GLU A 95 8.90 30.12 10.27
C GLU A 95 9.31 28.65 10.47
N VAL A 96 9.86 28.00 9.44
CA VAL A 96 10.38 26.62 9.54
C VAL A 96 11.49 26.51 10.58
N LYS A 97 12.44 27.46 10.62
CA LYS A 97 13.50 27.48 11.64
C LYS A 97 12.94 27.60 13.06
N ILE A 98 11.99 28.53 13.27
CA ILE A 98 11.35 28.76 14.57
C ILE A 98 10.55 27.52 15.00
N ILE A 99 9.83 26.88 14.08
CA ILE A 99 9.09 25.65 14.35
C ILE A 99 10.04 24.53 14.75
N ASN A 100 11.09 24.30 13.95
CA ASN A 100 12.03 23.22 14.19
C ASN A 100 12.76 23.39 15.53
N SER A 101 13.19 24.61 15.89
CA SER A 101 13.85 24.86 17.18
C SER A 101 12.95 24.54 18.38
N LYS A 102 11.65 24.82 18.27
CA LYS A 102 10.68 24.52 19.33
C LYS A 102 10.22 23.08 19.35
N MET A 103 10.13 22.43 18.19
CA MET A 103 9.74 21.02 18.10
C MET A 103 10.82 20.08 18.65
N GLN A 104 12.10 20.37 18.36
CA GLN A 104 13.23 19.50 18.69
C GLN A 104 13.32 19.12 20.16
N ASN A 105 12.99 20.01 21.10
CA ASN A 105 13.13 19.73 22.53
C ASN A 105 11.79 19.65 23.26
N ASN A 106 10.68 19.59 22.53
CA ASN A 106 9.36 19.61 23.13
C ASN A 106 8.73 18.22 23.14
N SER A 107 8.51 17.72 24.36
CA SER A 107 7.93 16.39 24.66
C SER A 107 6.51 16.16 24.12
N ILE A 108 5.87 17.17 23.53
CA ILE A 108 4.59 17.04 22.84
C ILE A 108 4.76 16.34 21.48
N PHE A 109 5.87 16.57 20.79
CA PHE A 109 6.15 16.04 19.45
C PHE A 109 6.78 14.64 19.51
N THR A 110 6.03 13.71 20.10
CA THR A 110 6.46 12.31 20.27
C THR A 110 6.27 11.46 19.02
N THR A 111 5.59 11.97 18.00
CA THR A 111 5.32 11.26 16.75
C THR A 111 5.19 12.26 15.61
N HIS A 112 5.42 11.79 14.38
CA HIS A 112 5.12 12.58 13.17
C HIS A 112 3.64 12.98 13.08
N LEU A 113 2.72 12.18 13.67
CA LEU A 113 1.30 12.51 13.71
C LEU A 113 1.04 13.78 14.52
N LYS A 114 1.76 13.96 15.64
CA LYS A 114 1.68 15.19 16.43
C LYS A 114 2.15 16.41 15.64
N THR A 115 3.13 16.25 14.77
CA THR A 115 3.53 17.29 13.81
C THR A 115 2.45 17.58 12.78
N ASN A 116 1.79 16.55 12.23
CA ASN A 116 0.67 16.72 11.31
C ASN A 116 -0.54 17.41 11.99
N GLU A 117 -0.85 17.00 13.22
CA GLU A 117 -1.87 17.63 14.08
C GLU A 117 -1.56 19.12 14.26
N PHE A 118 -0.30 19.43 14.56
CA PHE A 118 0.19 20.81 14.71
C PHE A 118 0.09 21.62 13.42
N LEU A 119 0.41 21.08 12.24
CA LEU A 119 0.36 21.83 10.98
C LEU A 119 -1.08 22.02 10.47
N THR A 120 -1.92 21.00 10.59
CA THR A 120 -3.24 20.95 9.92
C THR A 120 -4.41 21.26 10.83
N GLY A 121 -4.21 21.23 12.16
CA GLY A 121 -5.27 21.33 13.18
C GLY A 121 -6.33 20.23 13.07
N SER A 122 -5.99 19.09 12.47
CA SER A 122 -6.88 17.94 12.27
C SER A 122 -6.61 16.87 13.32
N ASN A 123 -7.66 16.23 13.85
CA ASN A 123 -7.50 15.10 14.78
C ASN A 123 -6.81 13.92 14.07
N THR A 124 -5.67 13.47 14.61
CA THR A 124 -4.88 12.37 14.05
C THR A 124 -5.52 11.00 14.23
N SER A 125 -6.54 10.85 15.09
CA SER A 125 -7.23 9.58 15.35
C SER A 125 -7.75 8.91 14.07
N GLY A 126 -8.22 9.69 13.10
CA GLY A 126 -8.64 9.20 11.78
C GLY A 126 -7.48 8.69 10.91
N SER A 127 -6.26 9.23 11.10
CA SER A 127 -5.03 8.79 10.42
C SER A 127 -4.34 7.63 11.13
N GLU A 128 -4.62 7.45 12.43
CA GLU A 128 -4.23 6.28 13.24
C GLU A 128 -5.11 5.05 12.95
N THR A 129 -6.35 5.26 12.50
CA THR A 129 -7.35 4.19 12.28
C THR A 129 -7.55 3.79 10.82
N LYS A 130 -7.30 4.68 9.85
CA LYS A 130 -7.55 4.43 8.42
C LYS A 130 -6.28 4.51 7.57
N LEU A 131 -5.89 3.37 6.99
CA LEU A 131 -4.75 3.18 6.07
C LEU A 131 -4.65 4.23 4.94
N ASN A 132 -5.78 4.72 4.45
CA ASN A 132 -5.82 5.67 3.33
C ASN A 132 -5.41 7.10 3.71
N ASN A 133 -5.36 7.43 5.00
CA ASN A 133 -5.07 8.78 5.49
C ASN A 133 -3.67 8.92 6.10
N SER A 134 -2.90 7.82 6.11
CA SER A 134 -1.63 7.77 6.82
C SER A 134 -0.48 8.39 6.03
N PRO A 135 0.47 9.06 6.70
CA PRO A 135 1.69 9.56 6.07
C PRO A 135 2.54 8.42 5.50
N ILE A 136 3.28 8.75 4.44
CA ILE A 136 4.15 7.82 3.74
C ILE A 136 5.60 8.13 4.17
N LEU A 137 6.30 7.10 4.62
CA LEU A 137 7.75 7.15 4.83
C LEU A 137 8.47 7.08 3.50
N ILE A 138 9.59 7.77 3.46
CA ILE A 138 10.56 7.69 2.40
C ILE A 138 11.82 7.14 3.05
N ASP A 139 12.18 5.91 2.70
CA ASP A 139 13.50 5.39 3.06
C ASP A 139 14.47 5.67 1.92
N GLY A 140 15.57 6.33 2.28
CA GLY A 140 16.75 6.54 1.46
C GLY A 140 16.52 7.24 0.12
N ILE A 141 17.03 8.47 0.00
CA ILE A 141 17.51 8.93 -1.31
C ILE A 141 18.74 8.05 -1.63
N LYS A 142 18.55 6.90 -2.29
CA LYS A 142 19.69 6.22 -2.89
C LYS A 142 20.20 7.11 -4.01
N ASN A 143 21.33 7.78 -3.74
CA ASN A 143 22.09 8.52 -4.72
C ASN A 143 22.10 7.75 -6.04
N ASN A 144 21.52 8.36 -7.08
CA ASN A 144 21.41 7.89 -8.46
C ASN A 144 20.26 6.95 -8.82
N THR A 145 19.30 6.66 -7.94
CA THR A 145 18.03 6.04 -8.34
C THR A 145 16.84 6.79 -7.76
N THR A 146 15.99 7.35 -8.60
CA THR A 146 14.69 8.00 -8.28
C THR A 146 13.65 7.04 -7.66
N LYS A 147 14.06 5.89 -7.13
CA LYS A 147 13.21 4.92 -6.45
C LYS A 147 13.22 5.20 -4.96
N TYR A 148 12.26 5.98 -4.51
CA TYR A 148 11.90 6.03 -3.10
C TYR A 148 11.31 4.68 -2.67
N LYS A 149 11.83 4.09 -1.60
CA LYS A 149 11.12 3.01 -0.91
C LYS A 149 10.05 3.66 -0.04
N PHE A 150 8.78 3.45 -0.39
CA PHE A 150 7.66 4.00 0.37
C PHE A 150 7.19 2.98 1.41
N TYR A 151 7.03 3.41 2.67
CA TYR A 151 6.40 2.60 3.71
C TYR A 151 5.19 3.31 4.32
N ARG A 152 4.14 2.58 4.68
CA ARG A 152 2.91 3.14 5.28
C ARG A 152 2.97 3.06 6.80
N PHE A 153 3.10 4.22 7.46
CA PHE A 153 3.58 4.31 8.84
C PHE A 153 2.79 3.62 9.97
N ILE A 154 1.60 3.06 9.79
CA ILE A 154 0.70 2.94 10.96
C ILE A 154 1.23 2.02 12.07
N ASN A 155 1.19 2.52 13.31
CA ASN A 155 1.33 1.82 14.60
C ASN A 155 2.61 1.06 14.93
N PHE A 156 3.52 0.78 13.99
CA PHE A 156 4.75 0.04 14.32
C PHE A 156 5.62 0.79 15.34
N PHE A 157 6.12 1.98 15.00
CA PHE A 157 7.02 2.72 15.88
C PHE A 157 6.36 3.09 17.21
N LYS A 158 5.05 3.35 17.22
CA LYS A 158 4.26 3.59 18.44
C LYS A 158 4.23 2.34 19.35
N LYS A 159 4.13 1.14 18.79
CA LYS A 159 4.11 -0.13 19.55
C LYS A 159 5.45 -0.47 20.19
N ILE A 160 6.54 -0.06 19.55
CA ILE A 160 7.89 -0.28 20.08
C ILE A 160 8.41 0.92 20.87
N THR A 161 7.60 1.96 21.07
CA THR A 161 7.96 3.12 21.91
C THR A 161 7.70 2.79 23.37
N LEU A 162 8.71 2.96 24.21
CA LEU A 162 8.59 2.76 25.64
C LEU A 162 7.66 3.78 26.29
N SER A 163 7.03 3.37 27.40
CA SER A 163 6.25 4.26 28.26
C SER A 163 7.12 5.41 28.78
N LYS A 164 6.49 6.45 29.36
CA LYS A 164 7.21 7.62 29.89
C LYS A 164 8.36 7.25 30.85
N GLU A 165 8.22 6.16 31.59
CA GLU A 165 9.20 5.67 32.56
C GLU A 165 10.44 5.05 31.91
N GLY A 166 10.31 4.54 30.68
CA GLY A 166 11.42 3.98 29.90
C GLY A 166 12.09 4.97 28.95
N ARG A 167 11.73 6.26 29.00
CA ARG A 167 12.31 7.27 28.12
C ARG A 167 13.66 7.77 28.63
N THR A 168 14.59 7.95 27.71
CA THR A 168 15.88 8.60 27.95
C THR A 168 15.73 10.11 27.90
N LYS A 169 16.70 10.84 28.48
CA LYS A 169 16.76 12.32 28.45
C LYS A 169 17.90 12.78 27.53
N PHE A 170 17.73 12.59 26.23
CA PHE A 170 18.68 13.13 25.24
C PHE A 170 18.17 14.45 24.68
N GLU A 171 19.09 15.32 24.28
CA GLU A 171 18.81 16.51 23.50
C GLU A 171 19.04 16.23 22.01
N TYR A 172 18.38 16.97 21.13
CA TYR A 172 18.56 16.79 19.69
C TYR A 172 20.03 16.99 19.25
N THR A 173 20.75 17.90 19.91
CA THR A 173 22.18 18.18 19.69
C THR A 173 23.11 17.02 20.05
N ASP A 174 22.62 16.03 20.79
CA ASP A 174 23.40 14.84 21.14
C ASP A 174 23.48 13.82 20.00
N LEU A 175 22.63 13.97 18.96
CA LEU A 175 22.63 13.11 17.79
C LEU A 175 23.81 13.44 16.89
N LYS A 176 24.68 12.44 16.66
CA LYS A 176 25.84 12.55 15.76
C LYS A 176 25.65 11.62 14.57
N GLU A 177 25.89 12.11 13.35
CA GLU A 177 25.68 11.35 12.11
C GLU A 177 26.38 9.98 12.10
N ILE A 178 27.54 9.87 12.73
CA ILE A 178 28.30 8.62 12.88
C ILE A 178 27.53 7.50 13.61
N ASN A 179 26.49 7.84 14.38
CA ASN A 179 25.67 6.88 15.11
C ASN A 179 24.31 6.62 14.46
N MET A 180 24.08 7.21 13.28
CA MET A 180 22.87 6.99 12.51
C MET A 180 22.92 5.61 11.86
N ILE A 181 21.81 4.88 11.94
CA ILE A 181 21.60 3.69 11.12
C ILE A 181 20.40 3.89 10.20
N ASN A 182 20.40 3.19 9.07
CA ASN A 182 19.25 3.18 8.17
C ASN A 182 18.19 2.16 8.64
N ILE A 183 17.01 2.17 8.01
CA ILE A 183 15.90 1.31 8.44
C ILE A 183 16.15 -0.18 8.15
N ASP A 184 16.86 -0.50 7.06
CA ASP A 184 17.21 -1.88 6.70
C ASP A 184 18.18 -2.46 7.77
N ASP A 185 19.24 -1.73 8.11
CA ASP A 185 20.23 -2.12 9.15
C ASP A 185 19.56 -2.33 10.52
N PHE A 186 18.60 -1.47 10.88
CA PHE A 186 17.85 -1.62 12.14
C PHE A 186 17.04 -2.91 12.17
N PHE A 187 16.44 -3.32 11.05
CA PHE A 187 15.68 -4.56 11.00
C PHE A 187 16.54 -5.80 10.89
N GLU A 188 17.76 -5.68 10.35
CA GLU A 188 18.76 -6.75 10.43
C GLU A 188 19.23 -6.98 11.87
N GLU A 189 19.41 -5.90 12.64
CA GLU A 189 19.82 -5.99 14.04
C GLU A 189 18.68 -6.42 14.98
N PHE A 190 17.47 -5.93 14.74
CA PHE A 190 16.30 -6.18 15.59
C PHE A 190 15.19 -6.91 14.84
N ASP A 191 15.45 -8.15 14.46
CA ASP A 191 14.53 -9.00 13.66
C ASP A 191 13.13 -9.15 14.33
N ILE A 192 13.07 -9.11 15.66
CA ILE A 192 11.79 -9.12 16.40
C ILE A 192 10.87 -7.97 15.98
N HIS A 193 11.43 -6.81 15.67
CA HIS A 193 10.70 -5.64 15.24
C HIS A 193 10.40 -5.66 13.74
N LYS A 194 11.22 -6.35 12.93
CA LYS A 194 11.00 -6.52 11.48
C LYS A 194 9.64 -7.17 11.20
N LYS A 195 9.29 -8.22 11.94
CA LYS A 195 7.99 -8.89 11.80
C LYS A 195 6.83 -7.95 12.10
N THR A 196 6.88 -7.25 13.23
CA THR A 196 5.85 -6.26 13.59
C THR A 196 5.81 -5.10 12.59
N PHE A 197 6.94 -4.65 12.06
CA PHE A 197 6.97 -3.61 11.03
C PHE A 197 6.24 -4.04 9.76
N LEU A 198 6.51 -5.25 9.27
CA LEU A 198 5.88 -5.83 8.07
C LEU A 198 4.36 -6.04 8.27
N GLU A 199 3.90 -6.37 9.48
CA GLU A 199 2.45 -6.50 9.78
C GLU A 199 1.66 -5.22 9.49
N TYR A 200 2.25 -4.03 9.69
CA TYR A 200 1.57 -2.75 9.50
C TYR A 200 1.97 -1.97 8.26
N ASN A 201 3.22 -2.12 7.81
CA ASN A 201 3.76 -1.45 6.63
C ASN A 201 3.63 -2.34 5.38
N PHE A 202 2.67 -3.27 5.39
CA PHE A 202 2.39 -4.19 4.31
C PHE A 202 2.02 -3.41 3.05
N ASP A 203 3.04 -3.01 2.31
CA ASP A 203 2.92 -2.49 0.98
C ASP A 203 2.72 -3.70 0.06
N ILE A 204 1.63 -3.66 -0.68
CA ILE A 204 1.19 -4.71 -1.62
C ILE A 204 2.21 -4.84 -2.80
N SER A 205 3.27 -4.02 -2.79
CA SER A 205 4.23 -3.85 -3.87
C SER A 205 5.67 -4.34 -3.59
N ILE A 206 5.96 -4.95 -2.43
CA ILE A 206 7.32 -5.43 -2.11
C ILE A 206 7.32 -6.95 -1.94
N ASP A 207 8.24 -7.61 -2.65
CA ASP A 207 8.48 -9.06 -2.84
C ASP A 207 8.53 -9.97 -1.60
N ASN A 208 8.23 -9.48 -0.38
CA ASN A 208 8.24 -10.26 0.87
C ASN A 208 6.87 -10.88 1.26
N TYR A 209 5.87 -10.83 0.37
CA TYR A 209 4.56 -11.45 0.58
C TYR A 209 4.67 -12.97 0.81
N GLU A 210 5.59 -13.65 0.09
CA GLU A 210 5.80 -15.11 0.20
C GLU A 210 6.23 -15.53 1.62
N GLU A 211 7.06 -14.75 2.32
CA GLU A 211 7.65 -15.17 3.60
C GLU A 211 6.69 -15.00 4.79
N TYR A 212 5.84 -13.97 4.77
CA TYR A 212 4.83 -13.73 5.81
C TYR A 212 3.59 -14.62 5.65
N GLU A 213 3.12 -14.88 4.42
CA GLU A 213 2.08 -15.88 4.17
C GLU A 213 2.53 -17.26 4.69
N ASN A 214 3.79 -17.63 4.43
CA ASN A 214 4.36 -18.90 4.92
C ASN A 214 4.32 -19.06 6.44
N GLN A 215 4.42 -17.97 7.22
CA GLN A 215 4.31 -18.02 8.70
C GLN A 215 2.87 -17.92 9.22
N LYS A 216 1.98 -17.23 8.51
CA LYS A 216 0.56 -17.10 8.91
C LYS A 216 -0.23 -18.37 8.63
N TYR A 217 0.08 -19.10 7.55
CA TYR A 217 -0.52 -20.40 7.25
C TYR A 217 -0.09 -21.51 8.22
N ALA A 218 1.02 -21.34 8.95
CA ALA A 218 1.46 -22.29 9.97
C ALA A 218 0.62 -22.26 11.27
N LYS A 219 -0.33 -21.32 11.40
CA LYS A 219 -1.18 -21.17 12.61
C LYS A 219 -2.68 -21.31 12.37
N LEU A 220 -3.11 -21.53 11.13
CA LEU A 220 -4.50 -21.78 10.75
C LEU A 220 -4.61 -23.22 10.23
N GLU A 221 -4.34 -24.17 11.11
CA GLU A 221 -4.55 -25.60 10.84
C GLU A 221 -5.99 -25.97 11.20
N ASP A 222 -6.87 -25.88 10.19
CA ASP A 222 -7.85 -26.95 10.00
C ASP A 222 -7.08 -28.13 9.40
N ASN A 223 -7.16 -29.31 9.99
CA ASN A 223 -6.35 -30.48 9.62
C ASN A 223 -6.46 -30.89 8.13
N VAL A 224 -7.49 -30.44 7.40
CA VAL A 224 -7.66 -30.69 5.96
C VAL A 224 -6.78 -29.77 5.09
N LEU A 225 -6.43 -28.58 5.60
CA LEU A 225 -5.61 -27.57 4.93
C LEU A 225 -4.11 -27.89 5.03
N ALA A 226 -3.67 -28.48 6.14
CA ALA A 226 -2.27 -28.87 6.34
C ALA A 226 -1.84 -29.89 5.28
N ASP A 227 -2.61 -30.94 5.04
CA ASP A 227 -2.27 -31.96 4.05
C ASP A 227 -2.27 -31.40 2.62
N THR A 228 -3.24 -30.55 2.28
CA THR A 228 -3.34 -29.93 0.95
C THR A 228 -2.21 -28.93 0.70
N LEU A 229 -1.87 -28.08 1.69
CA LEU A 229 -0.78 -27.10 1.58
C LEU A 229 0.61 -27.73 1.65
N ILE A 230 0.79 -28.81 2.42
CA ILE A 230 2.04 -29.58 2.49
C ILE A 230 2.31 -30.25 1.13
N LEU A 231 1.29 -30.82 0.49
CA LEU A 231 1.38 -31.37 -0.87
C LEU A 231 1.67 -30.27 -1.91
N ILE A 232 1.07 -29.09 -1.76
CA ILE A 232 1.31 -27.94 -2.66
C ILE A 232 2.73 -27.36 -2.51
N LYS A 233 3.26 -27.30 -1.28
CA LYS A 233 4.61 -26.80 -0.97
C LYS A 233 5.73 -27.64 -1.57
N GLN A 234 5.50 -28.91 -1.88
CA GLN A 234 6.53 -29.84 -2.38
C GLN A 234 6.87 -29.68 -3.88
N LYS A 235 6.50 -28.57 -4.54
CA LYS A 235 6.88 -28.22 -5.94
C LYS A 235 6.51 -29.25 -7.03
N LYS A 236 5.77 -30.31 -6.69
CA LYS A 236 5.21 -31.30 -7.61
C LYS A 236 3.69 -31.29 -7.55
N VAL A 237 3.06 -30.17 -7.88
CA VAL A 237 1.59 -30.13 -7.95
C VAL A 237 1.17 -30.49 -9.36
N CYS A 238 0.74 -31.74 -9.51
CA CYS A 238 0.00 -32.20 -10.68
C CYS A 238 -1.38 -31.51 -10.71
N ASP A 239 -1.91 -31.16 -11.88
CA ASP A 239 -3.23 -30.51 -12.04
C ASP A 239 -4.37 -31.24 -11.30
N SER A 240 -4.21 -32.54 -11.00
CA SER A 240 -5.15 -33.36 -10.24
C SER A 240 -5.41 -32.86 -8.81
N TYR A 241 -4.39 -32.36 -8.10
CA TYR A 241 -4.54 -31.91 -6.71
C TYR A 241 -5.40 -30.64 -6.58
N TYR A 242 -5.32 -29.74 -7.56
CA TYR A 242 -6.17 -28.55 -7.58
C TYR A 242 -7.63 -28.90 -7.84
N LYS A 243 -7.89 -29.89 -8.71
CA LYS A 243 -9.25 -30.35 -9.00
C LYS A 243 -9.90 -30.99 -7.79
N GLU A 244 -9.16 -31.85 -7.08
CA GLU A 244 -9.66 -32.48 -5.86
C GLU A 244 -9.94 -31.45 -4.75
N GLY A 245 -9.02 -30.50 -4.54
CA GLY A 245 -9.22 -29.40 -3.60
C GLY A 245 -10.41 -28.49 -3.97
N LEU A 246 -10.64 -28.24 -5.26
CA LEU A 246 -11.79 -27.47 -5.73
C LEU A 246 -13.11 -28.20 -5.47
N GLU A 247 -13.17 -29.52 -5.71
CA GLU A 247 -14.36 -30.33 -5.48
C GLU A 247 -14.73 -30.40 -3.99
N ILE A 248 -13.74 -30.56 -3.10
CA ILE A 248 -13.96 -30.50 -1.65
C ILE A 248 -14.50 -29.12 -1.28
N LEU A 249 -13.85 -28.06 -1.76
CA LEU A 249 -14.23 -26.69 -1.45
C LEU A 249 -15.66 -26.36 -1.92
N LYS A 250 -16.03 -26.84 -3.12
CA LYS A 250 -17.36 -26.71 -3.70
C LYS A 250 -18.41 -27.41 -2.84
N LYS A 251 -18.17 -28.68 -2.45
CA LYS A 251 -19.09 -29.42 -1.59
C LYS A 251 -19.32 -28.75 -0.25
N THR A 252 -18.27 -28.29 0.42
CA THR A 252 -18.37 -27.56 1.69
C THR A 252 -19.21 -26.29 1.55
N TYR A 253 -19.07 -25.56 0.43
CA TYR A 253 -19.91 -24.38 0.16
C TYR A 253 -21.37 -24.75 -0.13
N GLU A 254 -21.62 -25.78 -0.93
CA GLU A 254 -22.96 -26.27 -1.26
C GLU A 254 -23.71 -26.84 -0.04
N MET A 255 -22.98 -27.34 0.96
CA MET A 255 -23.52 -27.76 2.26
C MET A 255 -23.80 -26.59 3.23
N ASN A 256 -23.59 -25.34 2.80
CA ASN A 256 -23.73 -24.11 3.61
C ASN A 256 -22.81 -24.06 4.85
N GLU A 257 -21.73 -24.84 4.86
CA GLU A 257 -20.72 -24.83 5.92
C GLU A 257 -19.73 -23.66 5.77
N MET A 258 -19.89 -22.86 4.71
CA MET A 258 -19.01 -21.77 4.37
C MET A 258 -19.78 -20.56 3.83
N THR A 259 -19.41 -19.36 4.26
CA THR A 259 -19.97 -18.12 3.68
C THR A 259 -19.44 -17.89 2.26
N VAL A 260 -20.23 -17.22 1.41
CA VAL A 260 -19.84 -16.89 0.04
C VAL A 260 -18.51 -16.11 -0.02
N GLU A 261 -18.26 -15.20 0.93
CA GLU A 261 -17.01 -14.45 0.97
C GLU A 261 -15.81 -15.31 1.38
N THR A 262 -16.02 -16.29 2.27
CA THR A 262 -14.97 -17.25 2.63
C THR A 262 -14.65 -18.17 1.44
N PHE A 263 -15.67 -18.60 0.71
CA PHE A 263 -15.53 -19.42 -0.49
C PHE A 263 -14.78 -18.66 -1.60
N LYS A 264 -15.21 -17.44 -1.92
CA LYS A 264 -14.52 -16.54 -2.86
C LYS A 264 -13.06 -16.31 -2.48
N ARG A 265 -12.78 -16.08 -1.20
CA ARG A 265 -11.40 -15.91 -0.71
C ARG A 265 -10.55 -17.14 -1.00
N ARG A 266 -11.05 -18.35 -0.72
CA ARG A 266 -10.33 -19.61 -0.99
C ARG A 266 -10.10 -19.84 -2.48
N LEU A 267 -11.09 -19.55 -3.32
CA LEU A 267 -10.94 -19.62 -4.78
C LEU A 267 -9.87 -18.62 -5.31
N ARG A 268 -9.83 -17.38 -4.81
CA ARG A 268 -8.80 -16.39 -5.18
C ARG A 268 -7.39 -16.83 -4.80
N THR A 269 -7.23 -17.55 -3.68
CA THR A 269 -5.95 -18.15 -3.30
C THR A 269 -5.52 -19.21 -4.31
N ILE A 270 -6.41 -20.13 -4.69
CA ILE A 270 -6.11 -21.15 -5.72
C ILE A 270 -5.75 -20.49 -7.06
N PHE A 271 -6.55 -19.52 -7.50
CA PHE A 271 -6.27 -18.73 -8.70
C PHE A 271 -4.87 -18.10 -8.66
N SER A 272 -4.53 -17.43 -7.56
CA SER A 272 -3.25 -16.74 -7.39
C SER A 272 -2.06 -17.68 -7.54
N PHE A 273 -2.11 -18.86 -6.92
CA PHE A 273 -1.07 -19.87 -7.03
C PHE A 273 -0.95 -20.44 -8.45
N ARG A 274 -2.08 -20.71 -9.12
CA ARG A 274 -2.06 -21.23 -10.48
C ARG A 274 -1.48 -20.23 -11.48
N VAL A 275 -1.78 -18.93 -11.32
CA VAL A 275 -1.22 -17.85 -12.15
C VAL A 275 0.30 -17.74 -11.95
N GLU A 276 0.79 -17.86 -10.71
CA GLU A 276 2.23 -17.86 -10.42
C GLU A 276 2.95 -19.07 -11.02
N ALA A 277 2.34 -20.25 -10.94
CA ALA A 277 2.88 -21.45 -11.56
C ALA A 277 2.94 -21.33 -13.10
N LEU A 278 1.90 -20.76 -13.72
CA LEU A 278 1.87 -20.54 -15.17
C LEU A 278 2.88 -19.47 -15.62
N SER A 279 2.94 -18.32 -14.94
CA SER A 279 3.88 -17.24 -15.29
C SER A 279 5.34 -17.66 -15.17
N LYS A 280 5.69 -18.46 -14.14
CA LYS A 280 7.02 -19.08 -14.00
C LYS A 280 7.34 -20.03 -15.18
N LYS A 281 6.35 -20.79 -15.69
CA LYS A 281 6.53 -21.66 -16.87
C LYS A 281 6.68 -20.88 -18.17
N LEU A 282 5.92 -19.79 -18.34
CA LEU A 282 5.98 -18.95 -19.54
C LEU A 282 7.21 -18.04 -19.55
N LEU A 283 7.88 -17.82 -18.41
CA LEU A 283 9.00 -16.89 -18.24
C LEU A 283 8.62 -15.43 -18.58
N ILE A 284 7.33 -15.09 -18.47
CA ILE A 284 6.79 -13.76 -18.77
C ILE A 284 6.28 -13.13 -17.48
N LYS A 285 6.85 -11.96 -17.14
CA LYS A 285 6.46 -11.18 -15.95
C LYS A 285 5.35 -10.16 -16.23
N ASN A 286 5.16 -9.76 -17.48
CA ASN A 286 4.17 -8.75 -17.89
C ASN A 286 3.63 -9.13 -19.27
N TYR A 287 2.31 -9.07 -19.44
CA TYR A 287 1.63 -9.53 -20.66
C TYR A 287 1.49 -8.43 -21.71
N ILE A 288 1.90 -7.19 -21.41
CA ILE A 288 1.95 -6.08 -22.34
C ILE A 288 3.27 -6.07 -23.13
N LYS A 289 3.17 -5.90 -24.44
CA LYS A 289 4.31 -5.78 -25.36
C LYS A 289 5.08 -4.49 -25.07
N ASN A 290 6.41 -4.58 -25.07
CA ASN A 290 7.33 -3.47 -24.79
C ASN A 290 7.16 -2.77 -23.43
N SER A 291 6.31 -3.29 -22.54
CA SER A 291 6.26 -2.81 -21.16
C SER A 291 7.37 -3.45 -20.34
N ASN A 292 8.17 -2.61 -19.71
CA ASN A 292 9.19 -2.99 -18.72
C ASN A 292 8.73 -2.68 -17.29
N PHE A 293 7.42 -2.47 -17.08
CA PHE A 293 6.91 -2.11 -15.78
C PHE A 293 7.14 -3.26 -14.78
N PRO A 294 7.81 -3.01 -13.64
CA PRO A 294 8.35 -4.07 -12.79
C PRO A 294 7.29 -4.79 -11.94
N ILE A 295 6.12 -4.17 -11.74
CA ILE A 295 5.07 -4.66 -10.84
C ILE A 295 3.80 -4.88 -11.63
N VAL A 296 3.29 -6.10 -11.63
CA VAL A 296 2.04 -6.45 -12.32
C VAL A 296 0.97 -6.91 -11.33
N GLU A 297 -0.27 -6.66 -11.69
CA GLU A 297 -1.45 -7.12 -10.97
C GLU A 297 -2.15 -8.22 -11.78
N LYS A 298 -2.80 -9.15 -11.10
CA LYS A 298 -3.50 -10.30 -11.70
C LYS A 298 -4.93 -9.89 -12.02
N ALA A 299 -5.18 -9.47 -13.26
CA ALA A 299 -6.49 -9.04 -13.73
C ALA A 299 -7.28 -10.23 -14.28
N HIS A 300 -8.44 -10.55 -13.73
CA HIS A 300 -9.33 -11.57 -14.31
C HIS A 300 -9.90 -11.07 -15.64
N ILE A 301 -9.74 -11.83 -16.74
CA ILE A 301 -10.28 -11.43 -18.05
C ILE A 301 -11.81 -11.42 -18.01
N VAL A 302 -12.41 -12.55 -17.63
CA VAL A 302 -13.83 -12.67 -17.30
C VAL A 302 -13.98 -12.51 -15.79
N GLN A 303 -14.79 -11.53 -15.39
CA GLN A 303 -14.88 -11.09 -13.99
C GLN A 303 -15.15 -12.23 -13.01
N PHE A 304 -14.34 -12.30 -11.95
CA PHE A 304 -14.41 -13.34 -10.93
C PHE A 304 -15.79 -13.45 -10.27
N SER A 305 -16.38 -12.32 -9.86
CA SER A 305 -17.70 -12.33 -9.22
C SER A 305 -18.79 -12.82 -10.16
N TYR A 306 -18.71 -12.50 -11.46
CA TYR A 306 -19.64 -13.00 -12.46
C TYR A 306 -19.58 -14.53 -12.58
N LEU A 307 -18.36 -15.09 -12.63
CA LEU A 307 -18.14 -16.52 -12.70
C LEU A 307 -18.62 -17.25 -11.44
N VAL A 308 -18.35 -16.72 -10.26
CA VAL A 308 -18.68 -17.38 -8.99
C VAL A 308 -20.15 -17.23 -8.61
N GLU A 309 -20.72 -16.03 -8.76
CA GLU A 309 -22.05 -15.73 -8.23
C GLU A 309 -23.17 -15.97 -9.24
N ILE A 310 -22.92 -15.65 -10.52
CA ILE A 310 -23.94 -15.72 -11.57
C ILE A 310 -23.87 -17.05 -12.31
N LEU A 311 -22.69 -17.40 -12.83
CA LEU A 311 -22.52 -18.61 -13.64
C LEU A 311 -22.25 -19.87 -12.82
N LYS A 312 -21.75 -19.71 -11.58
CA LYS A 312 -21.24 -20.81 -10.75
C LYS A 312 -20.17 -21.66 -11.46
N ASP A 313 -19.41 -21.05 -12.36
CA ASP A 313 -18.29 -21.65 -13.08
C ASP A 313 -17.00 -21.41 -12.30
N TYR A 314 -16.79 -22.24 -11.27
CA TYR A 314 -15.63 -22.11 -10.39
C TYR A 314 -14.33 -22.52 -11.06
N GLU A 315 -14.37 -23.43 -12.05
CA GLU A 315 -13.18 -23.85 -12.79
C GLU A 315 -12.60 -22.68 -13.58
N SER A 316 -13.44 -21.94 -14.31
CA SER A 316 -13.03 -20.72 -15.01
C SER A 316 -12.61 -19.59 -14.06
N ALA A 317 -13.20 -19.53 -12.86
CA ALA A 317 -12.83 -18.51 -11.86
C ALA A 317 -11.40 -18.70 -11.32
N ILE A 318 -10.91 -19.94 -11.30
CA ILE A 318 -9.56 -20.28 -10.85
C ILE A 318 -8.61 -20.65 -11.99
N ASP A 319 -9.04 -20.53 -13.25
CA ASP A 319 -8.21 -20.84 -14.40
C ASP A 319 -7.10 -19.79 -14.55
N PRO A 320 -5.80 -20.16 -14.54
CA PRO A 320 -4.72 -19.20 -14.74
C PRO A 320 -4.70 -18.57 -16.14
N TYR A 321 -5.40 -19.14 -17.12
CA TYR A 321 -5.59 -18.55 -18.45
C TYR A 321 -6.69 -17.48 -18.47
N ASN A 322 -7.52 -17.39 -17.43
CA ASN A 322 -8.47 -16.30 -17.22
C ASN A 322 -7.80 -15.10 -16.51
N CYS A 323 -6.57 -14.77 -16.88
CA CYS A 323 -5.76 -13.77 -16.20
C CYS A 323 -4.89 -12.98 -17.18
N LEU A 324 -4.85 -11.65 -17.04
CA LEU A 324 -3.82 -10.83 -17.64
C LEU A 324 -2.93 -10.24 -16.53
N LEU A 325 -1.62 -10.37 -16.69
CA LEU A 325 -0.65 -9.68 -15.84
C LEU A 325 -0.44 -8.26 -16.38
N LEU A 326 -1.17 -7.32 -15.78
CA LEU A 326 -1.25 -5.93 -16.24
C LEU A 326 -0.57 -4.97 -15.27
N GLU A 327 -0.15 -3.82 -15.76
CA GLU A 327 0.27 -2.70 -14.91
C GLU A 327 -0.90 -2.19 -14.06
N PRO A 328 -0.68 -1.65 -12.86
CA PRO A 328 -1.77 -1.21 -11.96
C PRO A 328 -2.75 -0.21 -12.60
N ASN A 329 -2.28 0.68 -13.47
CA ASN A 329 -3.16 1.63 -14.16
C ASN A 329 -4.00 0.96 -15.25
N LEU A 330 -3.41 0.03 -15.99
CA LEU A 330 -4.09 -0.75 -17.02
C LEU A 330 -5.08 -1.74 -16.39
N HIS A 331 -4.73 -2.37 -15.28
CA HIS A 331 -5.65 -3.22 -14.53
C HIS A 331 -6.88 -2.44 -14.07
N LYS A 332 -6.70 -1.26 -13.46
CA LYS A 332 -7.84 -0.41 -13.07
C LYS A 332 -8.70 0.01 -14.25
N ALA A 333 -8.10 0.34 -15.39
CA ALA A 333 -8.81 0.70 -16.60
C ALA A 333 -9.60 -0.51 -17.15
N PHE A 334 -9.01 -1.70 -17.10
CA PHE A 334 -9.61 -2.95 -17.52
C PHE A 334 -10.79 -3.34 -16.62
N ASP A 335 -10.62 -3.36 -15.30
CA ASP A 335 -11.69 -3.64 -14.32
C ASP A 335 -12.87 -2.67 -14.42
N SER A 336 -12.59 -1.41 -14.78
CA SER A 336 -13.59 -0.37 -14.96
C SER A 336 -14.31 -0.44 -16.32
N ASN A 337 -13.98 -1.42 -17.17
CA ASN A 337 -14.42 -1.52 -18.57
C ASN A 337 -14.12 -0.24 -19.37
N GLU A 338 -13.01 0.45 -19.12
CA GLU A 338 -12.58 1.58 -19.96
C GLU A 338 -11.76 1.10 -21.16
N ILE A 339 -11.14 -0.07 -21.01
CA ILE A 339 -10.35 -0.75 -22.04
C ILE A 339 -10.68 -2.24 -22.05
N TYR A 340 -10.48 -2.89 -23.18
CA TYR A 340 -10.50 -4.33 -23.35
C TYR A 340 -9.46 -4.74 -24.40
N PHE A 341 -9.17 -6.02 -24.55
CA PHE A 341 -8.26 -6.51 -25.56
C PHE A 341 -9.04 -7.24 -26.66
N SER A 342 -8.70 -6.98 -27.91
CA SER A 342 -9.20 -7.73 -29.06
C SER A 342 -8.61 -9.14 -29.12
N SER A 343 -9.20 -10.02 -29.94
CA SER A 343 -8.61 -11.33 -30.26
C SER A 343 -7.24 -11.24 -30.93
N THR A 344 -6.89 -10.09 -31.52
CA THR A 344 -5.55 -9.82 -32.06
C THR A 344 -4.56 -9.31 -31.02
N GLY A 345 -4.99 -9.19 -29.75
CA GLY A 345 -4.19 -8.66 -28.64
C GLY A 345 -4.07 -7.14 -28.61
N LYS A 346 -4.66 -6.42 -29.57
CA LYS A 346 -4.72 -4.95 -29.55
C LYS A 346 -5.72 -4.45 -28.53
N ILE A 347 -5.35 -3.43 -27.78
CA ILE A 347 -6.27 -2.73 -26.89
C ILE A 347 -7.40 -2.06 -27.70
N ILE A 348 -8.61 -2.12 -27.17
CA ILE A 348 -9.78 -1.39 -27.64
C ILE A 348 -10.22 -0.48 -26.49
N TYR A 349 -10.42 0.79 -26.81
CA TYR A 349 -10.86 1.81 -25.87
C TYR A 349 -12.37 1.96 -25.98
N ASN A 350 -13.07 2.03 -24.85
CA ASN A 350 -14.47 2.42 -24.87
C ASN A 350 -14.61 3.92 -25.15
N ASN A 351 -15.68 4.30 -25.87
CA ASN A 351 -16.02 5.69 -26.17
C ASN A 351 -16.60 6.39 -24.93
N THR A 352 -15.77 6.55 -23.89
CA THR A 352 -16.06 7.36 -22.71
C THR A 352 -15.03 8.49 -22.63
N PRO A 353 -15.33 9.62 -21.95
CA PRO A 353 -14.34 10.68 -21.73
C PRO A 353 -13.05 10.19 -21.06
N ARG A 354 -13.15 9.09 -20.28
CA ARG A 354 -12.00 8.48 -19.61
C ARG A 354 -11.23 7.55 -20.53
N GLY A 355 -11.92 6.76 -21.37
CA GLY A 355 -11.31 5.94 -22.42
C GLY A 355 -10.50 6.79 -23.42
N GLU A 356 -11.02 7.95 -23.83
CA GLU A 356 -10.31 8.90 -24.69
C GLU A 356 -9.03 9.44 -24.04
N LEU A 357 -9.05 9.71 -22.73
CA LEU A 357 -7.88 10.15 -21.99
C LEU A 357 -6.83 9.03 -21.90
N ILE A 358 -7.25 7.80 -21.62
CA ILE A 358 -6.35 6.64 -21.56
C ILE A 358 -5.75 6.37 -22.95
N GLN A 359 -6.53 6.51 -24.02
CA GLN A 359 -6.04 6.38 -25.40
C GLN A 359 -4.96 7.41 -25.71
N LYS A 360 -5.13 8.67 -25.28
CA LYS A 360 -4.10 9.72 -25.45
C LYS A 360 -2.82 9.41 -24.69
N GLU A 361 -2.91 8.80 -23.51
CA GLU A 361 -1.77 8.52 -22.64
C GLU A 361 -0.99 7.27 -23.07
N TYR A 362 -1.69 6.20 -23.42
CA TYR A 362 -1.08 4.89 -23.69
C TYR A 362 -0.98 4.54 -25.19
N ASN A 363 -1.57 5.34 -26.07
CA ASN A 363 -1.56 5.18 -27.52
C ASN A 363 -1.97 3.76 -27.99
N GLN A 364 -1.08 2.99 -28.62
CA GLN A 364 -1.35 1.61 -29.04
C GLN A 364 -0.65 0.64 -28.10
N ILE A 365 -1.43 -0.01 -27.24
CA ILE A 365 -0.98 -1.14 -26.42
C ILE A 365 -1.35 -2.44 -27.12
N GLU A 366 -0.42 -3.40 -27.09
CA GLU A 366 -0.64 -4.76 -27.56
C GLU A 366 -0.24 -5.77 -26.47
N LEU A 367 -0.95 -6.89 -26.41
CA LEU A 367 -0.50 -8.06 -25.68
C LEU A 367 0.73 -8.67 -26.35
N LYS A 368 1.57 -9.34 -25.55
CA LYS A 368 2.70 -10.11 -26.05
C LYS A 368 2.25 -11.26 -26.94
N GLU A 369 3.05 -11.61 -27.93
CA GLU A 369 2.70 -12.65 -28.93
C GLU A 369 2.41 -14.00 -28.29
N GLU A 370 3.10 -14.34 -27.20
CA GLU A 370 2.93 -15.59 -26.46
C GLU A 370 1.55 -15.70 -25.80
N ILE A 371 0.91 -14.57 -25.50
CA ILE A 371 -0.46 -14.51 -24.98
C ILE A 371 -1.46 -14.61 -26.13
N VAL A 372 -1.22 -13.86 -27.21
CA VAL A 372 -2.10 -13.84 -28.40
C VAL A 372 -2.10 -15.17 -29.14
N LYS A 373 -0.97 -15.89 -29.19
CA LYS A 373 -0.88 -17.21 -29.86
C LYS A 373 -1.39 -18.37 -28.99
N ASN A 374 -1.85 -18.10 -27.77
CA ASN A 374 -2.29 -19.13 -26.85
C ASN A 374 -3.81 -19.18 -26.79
N ASP A 375 -4.38 -20.21 -27.42
CA ASP A 375 -5.83 -20.42 -27.55
C ASP A 375 -6.57 -20.40 -26.21
N LYS A 376 -5.91 -20.77 -25.11
CA LYS A 376 -6.53 -20.76 -23.78
C LYS A 376 -6.75 -19.34 -23.25
N PHE A 377 -5.81 -18.42 -23.50
CA PHE A 377 -6.02 -16.99 -23.19
C PHE A 377 -7.04 -16.38 -24.14
N LEU A 378 -6.94 -16.68 -25.44
CA LEU A 378 -7.87 -16.18 -26.45
C LEU A 378 -9.32 -16.53 -26.15
N LYS A 379 -9.59 -17.76 -25.70
CA LYS A 379 -10.93 -18.19 -25.27
C LYS A 379 -11.57 -17.21 -24.27
N TYR A 380 -10.81 -16.75 -23.27
CA TYR A 380 -11.32 -15.82 -22.26
C TYR A 380 -11.45 -14.39 -22.82
N ILE A 381 -10.52 -13.96 -23.67
CA ILE A 381 -10.58 -12.65 -24.33
C ILE A 381 -11.83 -12.54 -25.21
N GLU A 382 -12.10 -13.55 -26.03
CA GLU A 382 -13.30 -13.60 -26.88
C GLU A 382 -14.60 -13.64 -26.06
N TRP A 383 -14.57 -14.36 -24.93
CA TRP A 383 -15.69 -14.37 -24.00
C TRP A 383 -15.94 -12.97 -23.42
N ASP A 384 -14.92 -12.28 -22.92
CA ASP A 384 -15.07 -10.92 -22.39
C ASP A 384 -15.59 -9.93 -23.46
N ILE A 385 -15.07 -10.00 -24.69
CA ILE A 385 -15.58 -9.21 -25.81
C ILE A 385 -17.09 -9.47 -26.02
N SER A 386 -17.51 -10.74 -25.99
CA SER A 386 -18.93 -11.09 -26.16
C SER A 386 -19.82 -10.54 -25.04
N LEU A 387 -19.31 -10.49 -23.80
CA LEU A 387 -20.02 -9.94 -22.65
C LEU A 387 -20.13 -8.41 -22.75
N ASN A 388 -19.06 -7.74 -23.19
CA ASN A 388 -19.04 -6.29 -23.35
C ASN A 388 -19.89 -5.83 -24.54
N ASN A 389 -19.90 -6.57 -25.65
CA ASN A 389 -20.81 -6.30 -26.78
C ASN A 389 -22.29 -6.39 -26.36
N ARG A 390 -22.66 -7.33 -25.49
CA ARG A 390 -24.04 -7.42 -24.97
C ARG A 390 -24.46 -6.23 -24.08
N LYS A 391 -23.51 -5.52 -23.46
CA LYS A 391 -23.81 -4.30 -22.68
C LYS A 391 -24.06 -3.08 -23.58
N ILE A 392 -23.49 -3.05 -24.78
CA ILE A 392 -23.66 -1.96 -25.76
C ILE A 392 -25.06 -2.01 -26.40
N PHE A 393 -25.70 -3.19 -26.49
CA PHE A 393 -27.04 -3.36 -27.09
C PHE A 393 -28.22 -3.33 -26.09
N ASN A 394 -27.97 -3.04 -24.81
CA ASN A 394 -29.01 -2.93 -23.78
C ASN A 394 -29.23 -1.49 -23.27
N PHE A 395 -28.88 -0.49 -24.09
CA PHE A 395 -29.23 0.91 -23.88
C PHE A 395 -30.04 1.47 -25.04
#